data_AF-A0A0D7BH78-F1
#
_entry.id   AF-A0A0D7BH78-F1
#
_cell.length_a   1.000
_cell.length_b   1.000
_cell.length_c   1.000
_cell.angle_alpha   90.00
_cell.angle_beta   90.00
_cell.angle_gamma   90.00
#
_symmetry.space_group_name_H-M   'P 1'
#
loop_
_entity.id
_entity.type
_entity.pdbx_description
1 polymer ?
#
loop_
_entity_poly.entity_id
_entity_poly.type
_entity_poly.pdbx_seq_one_letter_code
_entity_poly.pdbx_strand_id
1 'polypeptide(L)'
;MTQPDLSCLVASMGKLRLKRTPAEEAEHRARKRRRKDLKKEDVDAEARFQESMSMAFEDDERVDSLESRFNGYHDPDIPTHWGDSSSRRRRHFEDPDDYLKQDPSTMDEEEYAEWIRFGMYRCVSKFPVCARFYSGTRRSHKDEYEEEKRQKAAEKSAKRREQAIKEAAKKQESERRKRRRERESRKQDSARDDYEARWKTILAATQLPDTQYRFEDIPWPIYHSSSRVITVDDLNSEAILTFLSLSKTVDTEEEKRVRKDKLRETYLRFHPDKFEGRLMNKVDDEYKDIVRLGVGQVVRILNDLMQK
;
A
#
# COMPACT_ATOMS: atom_id res chain seq x y z
N MET A 1 -59.91 37.92 40.48
CA MET A 1 -59.99 38.46 39.10
C MET A 1 -58.58 38.68 38.62
N THR A 2 -58.05 37.72 37.87
CA THR A 2 -56.66 37.62 37.41
C THR A 2 -56.50 38.34 36.07
N GLN A 3 -55.56 39.28 35.99
CA GLN A 3 -55.23 40.00 34.75
C GLN A 3 -54.42 39.10 33.80
N PRO A 4 -54.69 39.09 32.49
CA PRO A 4 -53.89 38.38 31.51
C PRO A 4 -52.61 39.15 31.15
N ASP A 5 -51.51 38.41 31.10
CA ASP A 5 -50.16 38.83 30.75
C ASP A 5 -50.04 39.17 29.25
N LEU A 6 -49.65 40.40 28.93
CA LEU A 6 -49.56 40.99 27.58
C LEU A 6 -48.13 40.90 26.99
N SER A 7 -47.31 39.96 27.42
CA SER A 7 -45.87 39.89 27.05
C SER A 7 -45.55 39.19 25.71
N CYS A 8 -46.53 38.76 24.89
CA CYS A 8 -46.27 37.93 23.71
C CYS A 8 -46.33 38.63 22.34
N LEU A 9 -46.18 39.96 22.27
CA LEU A 9 -46.37 40.74 21.02
C LEU A 9 -45.18 41.62 20.61
N VAL A 10 -43.93 41.17 20.84
CA VAL A 10 -42.79 41.73 20.09
C VAL A 10 -42.75 41.06 18.73
N ALA A 11 -43.41 41.74 17.80
CA ALA A 11 -43.54 41.42 16.40
C ALA A 11 -42.22 40.92 15.78
N SER A 12 -42.30 39.72 15.19
CA SER A 12 -41.42 39.23 14.15
C SER A 12 -41.42 40.23 12.97
N MET A 13 -40.57 41.26 13.03
CA MET A 13 -40.22 42.06 11.87
C MET A 13 -39.40 41.19 10.93
N GLY A 14 -40.10 40.45 10.07
CA GLY A 14 -39.52 39.67 9.00
C GLY A 14 -38.63 40.60 8.17
N LYS A 15 -37.32 40.36 8.21
CA LYS A 15 -36.33 41.08 7.40
C LYS A 15 -36.80 41.02 5.94
N LEU A 16 -37.34 42.13 5.44
CA LEU A 16 -37.66 42.32 4.04
C LEU A 16 -36.36 42.12 3.27
N ARG A 17 -36.17 40.91 2.73
CA ARG A 17 -35.07 40.62 1.83
C ARG A 17 -35.38 41.33 0.52
N LEU A 18 -34.89 42.56 0.39
CA LEU A 18 -34.84 43.22 -0.92
C LEU A 18 -34.18 42.23 -1.89
N LYS A 19 -34.94 41.84 -2.91
CA LYS A 19 -34.42 40.97 -3.97
C LYS A 19 -33.29 41.75 -4.63
N ARG A 20 -32.10 41.16 -4.65
CA ARG A 20 -30.93 41.74 -5.34
C ARG A 20 -31.29 42.01 -6.79
N THR A 21 -30.77 43.11 -7.32
CA THR A 21 -30.94 43.38 -8.75
C THR A 21 -30.21 42.30 -9.58
N PRO A 22 -30.65 42.02 -10.82
CA PRO A 22 -29.95 41.05 -11.67
C PRO A 22 -28.44 41.35 -11.85
N ALA A 23 -28.06 42.63 -11.83
CA ALA A 23 -26.66 43.07 -11.88
C ALA A 23 -25.88 42.69 -10.60
N GLU A 24 -26.44 42.96 -9.41
CA GLU A 24 -25.84 42.56 -8.14
C GLU A 24 -25.74 41.03 -8.01
N GLU A 25 -26.71 40.29 -8.55
CA GLU A 25 -26.66 38.83 -8.54
C GLU A 25 -25.53 38.30 -9.44
N ALA A 26 -25.33 38.90 -10.62
CA ALA A 26 -24.23 38.57 -11.52
C ALA A 26 -22.86 38.86 -10.87
N GLU A 27 -22.69 40.03 -10.25
CA GLU A 27 -21.46 40.40 -9.54
C GLU A 27 -21.18 39.47 -8.36
N HIS A 28 -22.22 39.15 -7.57
CA HIS A 28 -22.09 38.21 -6.46
C HIS A 28 -21.66 36.81 -6.93
N ARG A 29 -22.20 36.34 -8.07
CA ARG A 29 -21.77 35.06 -8.68
C ARG A 29 -20.31 35.13 -9.16
N ALA A 30 -19.89 36.24 -9.77
CA ALA A 30 -18.50 36.44 -10.20
C ALA A 30 -17.53 36.44 -9.02
N ARG A 31 -17.86 37.14 -7.92
CA ARG A 31 -17.06 37.14 -6.68
C ARG A 31 -16.97 35.74 -6.06
N LYS A 32 -18.06 34.97 -6.08
CA LYS A 32 -18.08 33.58 -5.59
C LYS A 32 -17.20 32.66 -6.43
N ARG A 33 -17.15 32.86 -7.75
CA ARG A 33 -16.24 32.13 -8.66
C ARG A 33 -14.78 32.45 -8.35
N ARG A 34 -14.39 33.73 -8.31
CA ARG A 34 -13.02 34.14 -7.96
C ARG A 34 -12.53 33.57 -6.63
N ARG A 35 -13.38 33.58 -5.59
CA ARG A 35 -13.03 32.99 -4.29
C ARG A 35 -12.85 31.47 -4.36
N LYS A 36 -13.63 30.80 -5.21
CA LYS A 36 -13.50 29.36 -5.43
C LYS A 36 -12.22 29.03 -6.20
N ASP A 37 -11.87 29.85 -7.19
CA ASP A 37 -10.65 29.69 -8.00
C ASP A 37 -9.40 29.88 -7.15
N LEU A 38 -9.33 30.95 -6.35
CA LEU A 38 -8.23 31.17 -5.37
C LEU A 38 -8.11 30.01 -4.37
N LYS A 39 -9.23 29.54 -3.82
CA LYS A 39 -9.20 28.40 -2.90
C LYS A 39 -8.74 27.11 -3.59
N LYS A 40 -8.99 26.97 -4.90
CA LYS A 40 -8.51 25.82 -5.67
C LYS A 40 -7.01 25.95 -5.92
N GLU A 41 -6.52 27.13 -6.27
CA GLU A 41 -5.08 27.40 -6.43
C GLU A 41 -4.31 27.13 -5.14
N ASP A 42 -4.83 27.54 -3.97
CA ASP A 42 -4.21 27.24 -2.67
C ASP A 42 -4.13 25.72 -2.41
N VAL A 43 -5.18 24.96 -2.74
CA VAL A 43 -5.21 23.50 -2.55
C VAL A 43 -4.26 22.81 -3.54
N ASP A 44 -4.20 23.28 -4.78
CA ASP A 44 -3.29 22.74 -5.80
C ASP A 44 -1.82 23.08 -5.44
N ALA A 45 -1.56 24.25 -4.86
CA ALA A 45 -0.24 24.64 -4.36
C ALA A 45 0.18 23.80 -3.13
N GLU A 46 -0.73 23.58 -2.19
CA GLU A 46 -0.51 22.69 -1.04
C GLU A 46 -0.23 21.25 -1.49
N ALA A 47 -0.98 20.74 -2.48
CA ALA A 47 -0.77 19.41 -3.03
C ALA A 47 0.61 19.29 -3.72
N ARG A 48 1.03 20.30 -4.50
CA ARG A 48 2.38 20.33 -5.10
C ARG A 48 3.48 20.41 -4.04
N PHE A 49 3.25 21.17 -2.97
CA PHE A 49 4.19 21.26 -1.86
C PHE A 49 4.31 19.91 -1.14
N GLN A 50 3.20 19.25 -0.86
CA GLN A 50 3.19 17.90 -0.26
C GLN A 50 3.82 16.86 -1.17
N GLU A 51 3.55 16.88 -2.48
CA GLU A 51 4.16 15.99 -3.46
C GLU A 51 5.69 16.23 -3.55
N SER A 52 6.12 17.50 -3.56
CA SER A 52 7.53 17.86 -3.52
C SER A 52 8.20 17.40 -2.22
N MET A 53 7.53 17.53 -1.08
CA MET A 53 8.01 17.03 0.20
C MET A 53 8.11 15.50 0.20
N SER A 54 7.10 14.79 -0.33
CA SER A 54 7.15 13.32 -0.42
C SER A 54 8.25 12.83 -1.35
N MET A 55 8.47 13.48 -2.50
CA MET A 55 9.61 13.15 -3.37
C MET A 55 10.96 13.42 -2.69
N ALA A 56 11.05 14.46 -1.86
CA ALA A 56 12.26 14.74 -1.09
C ALA A 56 12.56 13.66 -0.03
N PHE A 57 11.57 12.91 0.43
CA PHE A 57 11.74 11.77 1.33
C PHE A 57 12.00 10.43 0.60
N GLU A 58 11.61 10.30 -0.67
CA GLU A 58 11.83 9.07 -1.45
C GLU A 58 13.29 8.93 -1.95
N ASP A 59 14.01 10.04 -2.17
CA ASP A 59 15.43 10.05 -2.56
C ASP A 59 16.37 9.94 -1.33
N ASP A 60 16.34 8.77 -0.68
CA ASP A 60 17.08 8.47 0.56
C ASP A 60 18.57 8.12 0.33
N GLU A 61 19.37 9.00 -0.29
CA GLU A 61 20.82 8.74 -0.44
C GLU A 61 21.76 9.69 0.32
N ARG A 62 21.46 10.98 0.54
CA ARG A 62 22.42 11.85 1.26
C ARG A 62 21.83 13.14 1.83
N VAL A 63 21.99 13.34 3.14
CA VAL A 63 21.53 14.51 3.90
C VAL A 63 22.14 15.83 3.39
N ASP A 64 23.36 15.79 2.85
CA ASP A 64 24.03 16.97 2.27
C ASP A 64 23.32 17.51 1.00
N SER A 65 22.57 16.65 0.29
CA SER A 65 21.78 17.03 -0.90
C SER A 65 20.48 17.77 -0.52
N LEU A 66 19.88 17.38 0.62
CA LEU A 66 18.67 17.97 1.17
C LEU A 66 18.89 19.44 1.58
N GLU A 67 20.04 19.77 2.17
CA GLU A 67 20.36 21.14 2.61
C GLU A 67 20.59 22.10 1.42
N SER A 68 21.22 21.63 0.33
CA SER A 68 21.32 22.41 -0.91
C SER A 68 19.98 22.59 -1.63
N ARG A 69 19.07 21.61 -1.57
CA ARG A 69 17.72 21.73 -2.14
C ARG A 69 16.82 22.65 -1.30
N PHE A 70 16.89 22.56 0.03
CA PHE A 70 16.18 23.49 0.92
C PHE A 70 16.63 24.93 0.71
N ASN A 71 17.94 25.17 0.54
CA ASN A 71 18.48 26.50 0.22
C ASN A 71 18.17 26.96 -1.22
N GLY A 72 17.69 26.08 -2.10
CA GLY A 72 17.30 26.40 -3.47
C GLY A 72 15.84 26.85 -3.62
N TYR A 73 15.00 26.67 -2.59
CA TYR A 73 13.68 27.28 -2.54
C TYR A 73 13.85 28.78 -2.28
N HIS A 74 13.95 29.55 -3.36
CA HIS A 74 13.79 30.98 -3.29
C HIS A 74 12.36 31.32 -2.81
N ASP A 75 12.24 32.39 -2.03
CA ASP A 75 11.02 32.93 -1.39
C ASP A 75 9.66 32.85 -2.15
N PRO A 76 9.54 32.93 -3.50
CA PRO A 76 8.21 32.92 -4.13
C PRO A 76 7.38 31.64 -3.96
N ASP A 77 7.98 30.48 -3.66
CA ASP A 77 7.25 29.20 -3.61
C ASP A 77 6.72 28.83 -2.22
N ILE A 78 7.07 29.59 -1.18
CA ILE A 78 6.59 29.35 0.19
C ILE A 78 5.28 30.12 0.39
N PRO A 79 4.15 29.45 0.70
CA PRO A 79 2.89 30.12 0.95
C PRO A 79 3.03 31.19 2.05
N THR A 80 2.44 32.36 1.82
CA THR A 80 2.65 33.56 2.64
C THR A 80 2.27 33.43 4.12
N HIS A 81 1.53 32.38 4.50
CA HIS A 81 1.15 32.10 5.88
C HIS A 81 2.16 31.21 6.63
N TRP A 82 3.11 30.59 5.93
CA TRP A 82 4.23 29.84 6.51
C TRP A 82 5.50 30.69 6.66
N GLY A 83 5.63 31.76 5.87
CA GLY A 83 6.71 32.73 6.03
C GLY A 83 6.47 33.56 7.30
N ASP A 84 7.39 33.47 8.26
CA ASP A 84 7.36 34.32 9.44
C ASP A 84 7.39 35.80 9.01
N SER A 85 6.38 36.56 9.44
CA SER A 85 6.21 37.98 9.10
C SER A 85 7.34 38.86 9.65
N SER A 86 8.23 38.31 10.49
CA SER A 86 9.44 38.95 10.98
C SER A 86 10.48 39.22 9.86
N SER A 87 10.53 38.39 8.82
CA SER A 87 11.55 38.46 7.75
C SER A 87 11.47 39.72 6.88
N ARG A 88 10.30 40.39 6.80
CA ARG A 88 10.12 41.62 6.01
C ARG A 88 10.59 42.90 6.70
N ARG A 89 11.10 42.83 7.94
CA ARG A 89 11.63 43.99 8.67
C ARG A 89 13.11 43.83 9.05
N ARG A 90 13.95 43.30 8.15
CA ARG A 90 15.39 43.60 8.23
C ARG A 90 15.61 45.07 7.91
N ARG A 91 15.52 45.94 8.93
CA ARG A 91 16.02 47.31 8.84
C ARG A 91 17.52 47.19 8.55
N HIS A 92 17.92 47.78 7.44
CA HIS A 92 19.32 47.94 7.09
C HIS A 92 19.96 48.84 8.15
N PHE A 93 20.54 48.27 9.21
CA PHE A 93 21.34 49.01 10.18
C PHE A 93 22.67 49.36 9.49
N GLU A 94 22.87 50.64 9.18
CA GLU A 94 24.08 51.13 8.50
C GLU A 94 25.29 51.22 9.45
N ASP A 95 25.08 51.15 10.77
CA ASP A 95 26.16 51.17 11.76
C ASP A 95 26.01 50.00 12.76
N PRO A 96 26.95 49.03 12.77
CA PRO A 96 26.94 47.91 13.72
C PRO A 96 26.99 48.34 15.20
N ASP A 97 27.34 49.60 15.48
CA ASP A 97 27.43 50.14 16.83
C ASP A 97 26.11 50.73 17.36
N ASP A 98 25.10 50.89 16.51
CA ASP A 98 23.81 51.47 16.94
C ASP A 98 22.93 50.46 17.69
N TYR A 99 23.10 49.16 17.41
CA TYR A 99 22.42 48.07 18.13
C TYR A 99 22.85 47.97 19.61
N LEU A 100 24.01 48.52 19.96
CA LEU A 100 24.55 48.49 21.33
C LEU A 100 24.08 49.66 22.21
N LYS A 101 23.54 50.72 21.60
CA LYS A 101 23.01 51.89 22.33
C LYS A 101 21.53 51.73 22.72
N GLN A 102 20.89 50.68 22.21
CA GLN A 102 19.51 50.36 22.52
C GLN A 102 19.42 49.87 23.98
N ASP A 103 18.48 50.43 24.73
CA ASP A 103 18.34 50.15 26.16
C ASP A 103 17.91 48.68 26.34
N PRO A 104 18.70 47.83 27.05
CA PRO A 104 18.40 46.42 27.21
C PRO A 104 17.05 46.13 27.88
N SER A 105 16.48 47.12 28.58
CA SER A 105 15.14 47.00 29.19
C SER A 105 14.00 47.04 28.18
N THR A 106 14.28 47.46 26.94
CA THR A 106 13.28 47.59 25.86
C THR A 106 13.33 46.45 24.84
N MET A 107 14.30 45.55 24.98
CA MET A 107 14.48 44.38 24.12
C MET A 107 13.67 43.20 24.62
N ASP A 108 13.22 42.34 23.71
CA ASP A 108 12.66 41.04 24.09
C ASP A 108 13.78 40.08 24.55
N GLU A 109 13.40 38.94 25.14
CA GLU A 109 14.38 37.97 25.68
C GLU A 109 15.33 37.42 24.61
N GLU A 110 14.90 37.37 23.35
CA GLU A 110 15.71 36.85 22.24
C GLU A 110 16.69 37.91 21.72
N GLU A 111 16.25 39.16 21.55
CA GLU A 111 17.08 40.33 21.26
C GLU A 111 18.09 40.61 22.39
N TYR A 112 17.69 40.44 23.65
CA TYR A 112 18.59 40.58 24.81
C TYR A 112 19.67 39.48 24.81
N ALA A 113 19.30 38.24 24.48
CA ALA A 113 20.25 37.14 24.37
C ALA A 113 21.27 37.39 23.23
N GLU A 114 20.82 37.94 22.10
CA GLU A 114 21.70 38.36 21.01
C GLU A 114 22.60 39.54 21.40
N TRP A 115 22.07 40.55 22.09
CA TRP A 115 22.82 41.69 22.60
C TRP A 115 23.94 41.26 23.56
N ILE A 116 23.66 40.33 24.49
CA ILE A 116 24.68 39.74 25.37
C ILE A 116 25.73 39.00 24.56
N ARG A 117 25.34 38.17 23.57
CA ARG A 117 26.30 37.46 22.70
C ARG A 117 27.22 38.44 21.97
N PHE A 118 26.68 39.48 21.34
CA PHE A 118 27.46 40.49 20.61
C PHE A 118 28.36 41.33 21.53
N GLY A 119 27.88 41.71 22.72
CA GLY A 119 28.67 42.39 23.74
C GLY A 119 29.86 41.56 24.22
N MET A 120 29.67 40.24 24.41
CA MET A 120 30.74 39.31 24.78
C MET A 120 31.80 39.19 23.68
N TYR A 121 31.41 39.13 22.39
CA TYR A 121 32.38 39.05 21.29
C TYR A 121 33.31 40.26 21.18
N ARG A 122 32.84 41.48 21.51
CA ARG A 122 33.68 42.70 21.45
C ARG A 122 34.61 42.87 22.64
N CYS A 123 34.21 42.45 23.84
CA CYS A 123 35.09 42.48 25.02
C CYS A 123 36.33 41.59 24.85
N VAL A 124 36.21 40.47 24.13
CA VAL A 124 37.34 39.54 23.87
C VAL A 124 38.39 40.16 22.93
N SER A 125 38.01 41.02 21.99
CA SER A 125 38.96 41.68 21.07
C SER A 125 39.76 42.83 21.70
N LYS A 126 39.25 43.47 22.77
CA LYS A 126 39.93 44.62 23.40
C LYS A 126 40.82 44.25 24.60
N PHE A 127 40.67 43.07 25.19
CA PHE A 127 41.44 42.62 26.35
C PHE A 127 42.17 41.28 26.09
N PRO A 128 43.49 41.28 25.80
CA PRO A 128 44.24 40.07 25.42
C PRO A 128 44.37 39.03 26.54
N VAL A 129 44.07 39.38 27.80
CA VAL A 129 44.14 38.48 28.94
C VAL A 129 42.91 37.55 29.04
N CYS A 130 41.73 38.00 28.59
CA CYS A 130 40.53 37.14 28.52
C CYS A 130 40.60 36.11 27.39
N ALA A 131 41.30 36.40 26.29
CA ALA A 131 41.40 35.50 25.14
C ALA A 131 42.04 34.13 25.48
N ARG A 132 42.94 34.07 26.47
CA ARG A 132 43.63 32.83 26.86
C ARG A 132 42.71 31.85 27.58
N PHE A 133 41.79 32.36 28.42
CA PHE A 133 40.82 31.53 29.15
C PHE A 133 39.73 30.97 28.23
N TYR A 134 39.28 31.74 27.23
CA TYR A 134 38.30 31.27 26.23
C TYR A 134 38.88 30.39 25.12
N SER A 135 40.21 30.40 24.91
CA SER A 135 40.85 29.53 23.89
C SER A 135 40.96 28.06 24.30
N GLY A 136 40.96 27.75 25.60
CA GLY A 136 41.00 26.37 26.12
C GLY A 136 39.66 25.64 25.95
N THR A 137 38.54 26.29 26.28
CA THR A 137 37.18 25.75 26.13
C THR A 137 36.76 25.58 24.66
N ARG A 138 37.28 26.42 23.75
CA ARG A 138 36.97 26.32 22.30
C ARG A 138 37.64 25.13 21.61
N ARG A 139 38.77 24.63 22.13
CA ARG A 139 39.41 23.40 21.63
C ARG A 139 38.64 22.16 22.06
N SER A 140 38.22 22.09 23.33
CA SER A 140 37.41 20.98 23.86
C SER A 140 36.09 20.80 23.10
N HIS A 141 35.36 21.88 22.80
CA HIS A 141 34.11 21.77 22.03
C HIS A 141 34.31 21.36 20.57
N LYS A 142 35.44 21.70 19.95
CA LYS A 142 35.74 21.27 18.59
C LYS A 142 36.01 19.77 18.55
N ASP A 143 36.78 19.27 19.51
CA ASP A 143 37.11 17.85 19.62
C ASP A 143 35.86 17.02 19.97
N GLU A 144 35.01 17.51 20.88
CA GLU A 144 33.69 16.92 21.20
C GLU A 144 32.78 16.83 19.97
N TYR A 145 32.71 17.90 19.16
CA TYR A 145 31.91 17.90 17.92
C TYR A 145 32.45 16.93 16.87
N GLU A 146 33.77 16.81 16.74
CA GLU A 146 34.38 15.84 15.83
C GLU A 146 34.13 14.39 16.28
N GLU A 147 34.17 14.12 17.58
CA GLU A 147 33.82 12.81 18.15
C GLU A 147 32.35 12.49 17.95
N GLU A 148 31.45 13.43 18.21
CA GLU A 148 30.00 13.25 17.99
C GLU A 148 29.71 12.96 16.50
N LYS A 149 30.39 13.68 15.58
CA LYS A 149 30.27 13.44 14.14
C LYS A 149 30.77 12.05 13.75
N ARG A 150 31.85 11.56 14.35
CA ARG A 150 32.36 10.19 14.14
C ARG A 150 31.38 9.14 14.67
N GLN A 151 30.81 9.36 15.87
CA GLN A 151 29.81 8.46 16.45
C GLN A 151 28.54 8.38 15.59
N LYS A 152 28.00 9.54 15.17
CA LYS A 152 26.83 9.60 14.27
C LYS A 152 27.11 8.92 12.92
N ALA A 153 28.30 9.10 12.35
CA ALA A 153 28.69 8.42 11.12
C ALA A 153 28.80 6.90 11.29
N ALA A 154 29.37 6.44 12.41
CA ALA A 154 29.47 5.02 12.75
C ALA A 154 28.07 4.40 12.94
N GLU A 155 27.19 5.04 13.70
CA GLU A 155 25.81 4.60 13.92
C GLU A 155 25.02 4.54 12.62
N LYS A 156 25.13 5.55 11.75
CA LYS A 156 24.48 5.55 10.43
C LYS A 156 24.99 4.40 9.55
N SER A 157 26.29 4.13 9.59
CA SER A 157 26.87 2.99 8.86
C SER A 157 26.39 1.63 9.40
N ALA A 158 26.23 1.51 10.72
CA ALA A 158 25.70 0.31 11.37
C ALA A 158 24.22 0.08 11.01
N LYS A 159 23.39 1.13 11.07
CA LYS A 159 21.98 1.08 10.66
C LYS A 159 21.83 0.68 9.20
N ARG A 160 22.64 1.24 8.29
CA ARG A 160 22.63 0.86 6.87
C ARG A 160 22.99 -0.61 6.65
N ARG A 161 23.98 -1.13 7.38
CA ARG A 161 24.33 -2.56 7.33
C ARG A 161 23.21 -3.45 7.85
N GLU A 162 22.58 -3.08 8.96
CA GLU A 162 21.46 -3.83 9.53
C GLU A 162 20.24 -3.83 8.59
N GLN A 163 19.90 -2.68 8.00
CA GLN A 163 18.83 -2.57 7.00
C GLN A 163 19.13 -3.44 5.77
N ALA A 164 20.36 -3.39 5.23
CA ALA A 164 20.77 -4.22 4.11
C ALA A 164 20.63 -5.73 4.43
N ILE A 165 20.97 -6.15 5.66
CA ILE A 165 20.80 -7.54 6.11
C ILE A 165 19.30 -7.90 6.20
N LYS A 166 18.46 -7.04 6.78
CA LYS A 166 17.01 -7.27 6.88
C LYS A 166 16.35 -7.37 5.50
N GLU A 167 16.72 -6.49 4.57
CA GLU A 167 16.22 -6.52 3.21
C GLU A 167 16.68 -7.75 2.44
N ALA A 168 17.95 -8.14 2.57
CA ALA A 168 18.47 -9.36 1.96
C ALA A 168 17.72 -10.61 2.49
N ALA A 169 17.45 -10.67 3.80
CA ALA A 169 16.67 -11.74 4.41
C ALA A 169 15.22 -11.78 3.87
N LYS A 170 14.55 -10.62 3.80
CA LYS A 170 13.18 -10.52 3.25
C LYS A 170 13.12 -10.91 1.77
N LYS A 171 14.11 -10.48 0.97
CA LYS A 171 14.24 -10.86 -0.45
C LYS A 171 14.40 -12.38 -0.57
N GLN A 172 15.32 -12.98 0.20
CA GLN A 172 15.54 -14.42 0.20
C GLN A 172 14.30 -15.22 0.61
N GLU A 173 13.56 -14.77 1.61
CA GLU A 173 12.31 -15.41 2.04
C GLU A 173 11.22 -15.32 0.96
N SER A 174 11.05 -14.15 0.34
CA SER A 174 10.07 -13.95 -0.74
C SER A 174 10.38 -14.83 -1.96
N GLU A 175 11.67 -14.98 -2.30
CA GLU A 175 12.11 -15.84 -3.39
C GLU A 175 11.86 -17.32 -3.07
N ARG A 176 12.15 -17.77 -1.85
CA ARG A 176 11.82 -19.14 -1.39
C ARG A 176 10.32 -19.41 -1.50
N ARG A 177 9.48 -18.44 -1.10
CA ARG A 177 8.01 -18.56 -1.21
C ARG A 177 7.56 -18.63 -2.66
N LYS A 178 8.10 -17.80 -3.55
CA LYS A 178 7.81 -17.83 -4.99
C LYS A 178 8.20 -19.17 -5.60
N ARG A 179 9.42 -19.65 -5.33
CA ARG A 179 9.92 -20.93 -5.83
C ARG A 179 9.10 -22.12 -5.34
N ARG A 180 8.58 -22.08 -4.11
CA ARG A 180 7.67 -23.12 -3.59
C ARG A 180 6.36 -23.13 -4.37
N ARG A 181 5.72 -21.98 -4.56
CA ARG A 181 4.47 -21.84 -5.34
C ARG A 181 4.64 -22.31 -6.78
N GLU A 182 5.76 -21.96 -7.42
CA GLU A 182 6.05 -22.38 -8.78
C GLU A 182 6.24 -23.90 -8.89
N ARG A 183 6.95 -24.52 -7.94
CA ARG A 183 7.08 -25.98 -7.89
C ARG A 183 5.73 -26.67 -7.67
N GLU A 184 4.87 -26.11 -6.82
CA GLU A 184 3.52 -26.62 -6.59
C GLU A 184 2.66 -26.49 -7.86
N SER A 185 2.71 -25.34 -8.54
CA SER A 185 2.02 -25.13 -9.84
C SER A 185 2.49 -26.13 -10.89
N ARG A 186 3.81 -26.30 -11.06
CA ARG A 186 4.35 -27.26 -12.05
C ARG A 186 3.92 -28.70 -11.76
N LYS A 187 3.82 -29.08 -10.49
CA LYS A 187 3.30 -30.40 -10.10
C LYS A 187 1.82 -30.54 -10.46
N GLN A 188 1.03 -29.48 -10.27
CA GLN A 188 -0.38 -29.47 -10.64
C GLN A 188 -0.57 -29.58 -12.15
N ASP A 189 0.25 -28.88 -12.93
CA ASP A 189 0.21 -28.92 -14.40
C ASP A 189 0.62 -30.30 -14.92
N SER A 190 1.73 -30.85 -14.42
CA SER A 190 2.16 -32.22 -14.76
C SER A 190 1.07 -33.26 -14.44
N ALA A 191 0.42 -33.15 -13.28
CA ALA A 191 -0.65 -34.08 -12.90
C ALA A 191 -1.89 -33.96 -13.80
N ARG A 192 -2.12 -32.80 -14.44
CA ARG A 192 -3.19 -32.62 -15.43
C ARG A 192 -2.83 -33.24 -16.76
N ASP A 193 -1.60 -33.03 -17.21
CA ASP A 193 -1.10 -33.64 -18.44
C ASP A 193 -1.18 -35.17 -18.33
N ASP A 194 -0.80 -35.73 -17.16
CA ASP A 194 -0.93 -37.16 -16.87
C ASP A 194 -2.38 -37.63 -16.88
N TYR A 195 -3.30 -36.85 -16.28
CA TYR A 195 -4.75 -37.14 -16.31
C TYR A 195 -5.30 -37.16 -17.74
N GLU A 196 -4.93 -36.18 -18.57
CA GLU A 196 -5.35 -36.12 -19.97
C GLU A 196 -4.75 -37.24 -20.81
N ALA A 197 -3.47 -37.56 -20.59
CA ALA A 197 -2.79 -38.66 -21.24
C ALA A 197 -3.46 -40.01 -20.92
N ARG A 198 -3.77 -40.26 -19.64
CA ARG A 198 -4.50 -41.47 -19.22
C ARG A 198 -5.88 -41.55 -19.85
N TRP A 199 -6.61 -40.43 -19.90
CA TRP A 199 -7.90 -40.38 -20.59
C TRP A 199 -7.79 -40.73 -22.07
N LYS A 200 -6.80 -40.19 -22.77
CA LYS A 200 -6.54 -40.50 -24.19
C LYS A 200 -6.19 -41.97 -24.37
N THR A 201 -5.36 -42.53 -23.50
CA THR A 201 -5.00 -43.97 -23.53
C THR A 201 -6.22 -44.85 -23.35
N ILE A 202 -7.09 -44.56 -22.37
CA ILE A 202 -8.31 -45.37 -22.15
C ILE A 202 -9.25 -45.29 -23.34
N LEU A 203 -9.50 -44.09 -23.86
CA LEU A 203 -10.39 -43.90 -25.01
C LEU A 203 -9.85 -44.58 -26.28
N ALA A 204 -8.52 -44.59 -26.48
CA ALA A 204 -7.89 -45.31 -27.58
C ALA A 204 -7.99 -46.83 -27.36
N ALA A 205 -7.71 -47.31 -26.15
CA ALA A 205 -7.73 -48.73 -25.80
C ALA A 205 -9.15 -49.32 -25.66
N THR A 206 -10.21 -48.50 -25.57
CA THR A 206 -11.60 -48.95 -25.72
C THR A 206 -11.84 -49.67 -27.04
N GLN A 207 -11.05 -49.37 -28.09
CA GLN A 207 -11.14 -50.03 -29.40
C GLN A 207 -10.57 -51.45 -29.38
N LEU A 208 -9.81 -51.84 -28.35
CA LEU A 208 -9.22 -53.17 -28.22
C LEU A 208 -10.17 -54.11 -27.46
N PRO A 209 -10.37 -55.35 -27.92
CA PRO A 209 -11.36 -56.27 -27.36
C PRO A 209 -11.01 -56.78 -25.94
N ASP A 210 -9.73 -56.82 -25.57
CA ASP A 210 -9.24 -57.58 -24.39
C ASP A 210 -8.78 -56.72 -23.19
N THR A 211 -8.98 -55.40 -23.25
CA THR A 211 -8.55 -54.51 -22.15
C THR A 211 -9.60 -54.49 -21.04
N GLN A 212 -9.24 -55.00 -19.86
CA GLN A 212 -10.02 -54.86 -18.63
C GLN A 212 -9.47 -53.71 -17.78
N TYR A 213 -10.36 -52.86 -17.26
CA TYR A 213 -10.01 -51.74 -16.40
C TYR A 213 -10.48 -51.97 -14.96
N ARG A 214 -9.63 -51.62 -14.00
CA ARG A 214 -9.94 -51.57 -12.57
C ARG A 214 -10.37 -50.16 -12.18
N PHE A 215 -10.84 -50.00 -10.94
CA PHE A 215 -11.21 -48.70 -10.39
C PHE A 215 -10.06 -47.68 -10.41
N GLU A 216 -8.83 -48.14 -10.19
CA GLU A 216 -7.63 -47.30 -10.15
C GLU A 216 -7.17 -46.82 -11.53
N ASP A 217 -7.50 -47.56 -12.58
CA ASP A 217 -7.10 -47.25 -13.95
C ASP A 217 -7.87 -46.05 -14.49
N ILE A 218 -9.09 -45.82 -13.99
CA ILE A 218 -9.92 -44.68 -14.36
C ILE A 218 -9.28 -43.39 -13.83
N PRO A 219 -8.99 -42.41 -14.69
CA PRO A 219 -8.42 -41.13 -14.29
C PRO A 219 -9.50 -40.28 -13.62
N TRP A 220 -9.60 -40.40 -12.30
CA TRP A 220 -10.47 -39.57 -11.47
C TRP A 220 -9.95 -38.13 -11.41
N PRO A 221 -10.83 -37.10 -11.28
CA PRO A 221 -10.42 -35.69 -11.25
C PRO A 221 -9.88 -35.29 -9.86
N ILE A 222 -8.84 -35.98 -9.39
CA ILE A 222 -8.17 -35.76 -8.11
C ILE A 222 -6.64 -35.83 -8.28
N TYR A 223 -5.89 -35.19 -7.38
CA TYR A 223 -4.42 -35.30 -7.40
C TYR A 223 -3.98 -36.62 -6.76
N HIS A 224 -3.42 -37.51 -7.59
CA HIS A 224 -2.85 -38.77 -7.15
C HIS A 224 -1.53 -38.52 -6.40
N SER A 225 -1.44 -38.92 -5.13
CA SER A 225 -0.11 -39.25 -4.58
C SER A 225 0.22 -40.64 -5.09
N SER A 226 1.34 -40.81 -5.78
CA SER A 226 1.78 -42.03 -6.50
C SER A 226 1.84 -43.34 -5.68
N SER A 227 1.42 -43.34 -4.42
CA SER A 227 1.53 -44.44 -3.48
C SER A 227 0.20 -44.85 -2.83
N ARG A 228 -0.94 -44.27 -3.20
CA ARG A 228 -2.23 -44.54 -2.53
C ARG A 228 -3.25 -45.18 -3.47
N VAL A 229 -3.85 -46.28 -2.99
CA VAL A 229 -5.08 -46.87 -3.54
C VAL A 229 -6.18 -45.83 -3.41
N ILE A 230 -6.86 -45.54 -4.52
CA ILE A 230 -7.95 -44.55 -4.55
C ILE A 230 -9.22 -45.24 -4.07
N THR A 231 -9.88 -44.65 -3.08
CA THR A 231 -11.18 -45.10 -2.62
C THR A 231 -12.28 -44.13 -3.04
N VAL A 232 -13.54 -44.58 -2.97
CA VAL A 232 -14.70 -43.72 -3.29
C VAL A 232 -14.78 -42.52 -2.34
N ASP A 233 -14.33 -42.67 -1.09
CA ASP A 233 -14.34 -41.62 -0.07
C ASP A 233 -13.33 -40.49 -0.36
N ASP A 234 -12.28 -40.77 -1.14
CA ASP A 234 -11.29 -39.77 -1.57
C ASP A 234 -11.88 -38.79 -2.60
N LEU A 235 -13.01 -39.14 -3.23
CA LEU A 235 -13.74 -38.31 -4.18
C LEU A 235 -14.58 -37.26 -3.43
N ASN A 236 -13.90 -36.33 -2.77
CA ASN A 236 -14.51 -35.24 -2.03
C ASN A 236 -14.57 -33.93 -2.86
N SER A 237 -15.43 -33.00 -2.45
CA SER A 237 -15.64 -31.74 -3.16
C SER A 237 -14.39 -30.86 -3.20
N GLU A 238 -13.57 -30.89 -2.15
CA GLU A 238 -12.36 -30.08 -2.06
C GLU A 238 -11.25 -30.58 -2.98
N ALA A 239 -11.07 -31.89 -3.11
CA ALA A 239 -10.08 -32.52 -3.96
C ALA A 239 -10.39 -32.25 -5.44
N ILE A 240 -11.67 -32.39 -5.82
CA ILE A 240 -12.13 -32.10 -7.19
C ILE A 240 -11.98 -30.61 -7.50
N LEU A 241 -12.35 -29.71 -6.58
CA LEU A 241 -12.13 -28.27 -6.75
C LEU A 241 -10.65 -27.91 -6.89
N THR A 242 -9.81 -28.52 -6.05
CA THR A 242 -8.36 -28.29 -6.06
C THR A 242 -7.75 -28.78 -7.37
N PHE A 243 -8.16 -29.95 -7.87
CA PHE A 243 -7.72 -30.52 -9.14
C PHE A 243 -8.07 -29.65 -10.35
N LEU A 244 -9.30 -29.12 -10.37
CA LEU A 244 -9.74 -28.21 -11.43
C LEU A 244 -9.14 -26.78 -11.30
N SER A 245 -8.25 -26.55 -10.32
CA SER A 245 -7.71 -25.25 -9.89
C SER A 245 -8.78 -24.17 -9.80
N LEU A 246 -9.93 -24.53 -9.26
CA LEU A 246 -11.00 -23.58 -9.02
C LEU A 246 -10.70 -22.88 -7.71
N SER A 247 -10.03 -21.72 -7.79
CA SER A 247 -9.79 -20.86 -6.61
C SER A 247 -11.11 -20.59 -5.90
N LYS A 248 -11.26 -20.94 -4.61
CA LYS A 248 -12.52 -20.69 -3.88
C LYS A 248 -12.92 -19.21 -3.92
N THR A 249 -11.95 -18.31 -4.05
CA THR A 249 -12.14 -16.87 -4.25
C THR A 249 -11.91 -16.55 -5.72
N VAL A 250 -13.00 -16.39 -6.49
CA VAL A 250 -12.91 -15.83 -7.85
C VAL A 250 -13.53 -14.45 -7.82
N ASP A 251 -12.71 -13.48 -8.17
CA ASP A 251 -13.07 -12.07 -8.12
C ASP A 251 -13.47 -11.54 -9.51
N THR A 252 -13.10 -12.24 -10.60
CA THR A 252 -13.41 -11.82 -11.98
C THR A 252 -14.47 -12.71 -12.65
N GLU A 253 -15.38 -12.09 -13.43
CA GLU A 253 -16.43 -12.80 -14.17
C GLU A 253 -15.86 -13.78 -15.22
N GLU A 254 -14.72 -13.47 -15.82
CA GLU A 254 -14.04 -14.35 -16.77
C GLU A 254 -13.60 -15.66 -16.12
N GLU A 255 -13.03 -15.61 -14.92
CA GLU A 255 -12.65 -16.78 -14.15
C GLU A 255 -13.87 -17.63 -13.75
N LYS A 256 -15.03 -17.00 -13.46
CA LYS A 256 -16.29 -17.72 -13.20
C LYS A 256 -16.77 -18.47 -14.43
N ARG A 257 -16.65 -17.87 -15.62
CA ARG A 257 -17.01 -18.51 -16.88
C ARG A 257 -16.10 -19.69 -17.18
N VAL A 258 -14.78 -19.49 -17.11
CA VAL A 258 -13.78 -20.56 -17.30
C VAL A 258 -14.00 -21.70 -16.31
N ARG A 259 -14.35 -21.39 -15.05
CA ARG A 259 -14.76 -22.39 -14.06
C ARG A 259 -15.95 -23.21 -14.53
N LYS A 260 -17.05 -22.55 -14.89
CA LYS A 260 -18.29 -23.23 -15.29
C LYS A 260 -18.07 -24.09 -16.52
N ASP A 261 -17.24 -23.63 -17.46
CA ASP A 261 -16.90 -24.39 -18.66
C ASP A 261 -16.09 -25.65 -18.33
N LYS A 262 -15.09 -25.56 -17.44
CA LYS A 262 -14.33 -26.74 -16.95
C LYS A 262 -15.22 -27.73 -16.17
N LEU A 263 -16.12 -27.23 -15.33
CA LEU A 263 -17.09 -28.07 -14.60
C LEU A 263 -18.03 -28.77 -15.56
N ARG A 264 -18.54 -28.08 -16.58
CA ARG A 264 -19.40 -28.67 -17.61
C ARG A 264 -18.66 -29.71 -18.44
N GLU A 265 -17.41 -29.44 -18.82
CA GLU A 265 -16.60 -30.39 -19.58
C GLU A 265 -16.38 -31.69 -18.79
N THR A 266 -15.97 -31.57 -17.52
CA THR A 266 -15.79 -32.73 -16.64
C THR A 266 -17.10 -33.46 -16.37
N TYR A 267 -18.20 -32.73 -16.16
CA TYR A 267 -19.54 -33.30 -16.02
C TYR A 267 -19.94 -34.12 -17.24
N LEU A 268 -19.72 -33.59 -18.46
CA LEU A 268 -20.04 -34.30 -19.70
C LEU A 268 -19.18 -35.55 -19.91
N ARG A 269 -17.94 -35.56 -19.41
CA ARG A 269 -17.05 -36.74 -19.44
C ARG A 269 -17.52 -37.83 -18.48
N PHE A 270 -17.96 -37.46 -17.27
CA PHE A 270 -18.41 -38.38 -16.22
C PHE A 270 -19.93 -38.61 -16.21
N HIS A 271 -20.67 -38.15 -17.21
CA HIS A 271 -22.12 -38.37 -17.26
C HIS A 271 -22.42 -39.88 -17.27
N PRO A 272 -23.30 -40.39 -16.38
CA PRO A 272 -23.47 -41.83 -16.16
C PRO A 272 -23.81 -42.56 -17.46
N ASP A 273 -24.74 -42.04 -18.26
CA ASP A 273 -25.12 -42.63 -19.56
C ASP A 273 -23.95 -42.74 -20.56
N LYS A 274 -23.16 -41.66 -20.72
CA LYS A 274 -22.04 -41.65 -21.67
C LYS A 274 -20.85 -42.47 -21.17
N PHE A 275 -20.62 -42.45 -19.87
CA PHE A 275 -19.59 -43.23 -19.22
C PHE A 275 -19.92 -44.71 -19.31
N GLU A 276 -21.18 -45.09 -19.05
CA GLU A 276 -21.64 -46.46 -19.08
C GLU A 276 -21.50 -47.09 -20.47
N GLY A 277 -21.97 -46.39 -21.50
CA GLY A 277 -21.88 -46.88 -22.88
C GLY A 277 -20.45 -47.00 -23.42
N ARG A 278 -19.48 -46.25 -22.88
CA ARG A 278 -18.10 -46.20 -23.40
C ARG A 278 -17.12 -47.07 -22.62
N LEU A 279 -17.13 -46.96 -21.29
CA LEU A 279 -16.11 -47.58 -20.44
C LEU A 279 -16.64 -48.81 -19.69
N MET A 280 -17.92 -48.86 -19.31
CA MET A 280 -18.42 -49.87 -18.37
C MET A 280 -18.34 -51.31 -18.89
N ASN A 281 -18.47 -51.49 -20.20
CA ASN A 281 -18.33 -52.79 -20.85
C ASN A 281 -16.90 -53.34 -20.79
N LYS A 282 -15.92 -52.48 -20.45
CA LYS A 282 -14.49 -52.81 -20.34
C LYS A 282 -14.00 -52.82 -18.88
N VAL A 283 -14.82 -52.38 -17.94
CA VAL A 283 -14.51 -52.48 -16.51
C VAL A 283 -14.75 -53.93 -16.09
N ASP A 284 -13.84 -54.48 -15.30
CA ASP A 284 -13.98 -55.80 -14.69
C ASP A 284 -15.26 -55.87 -13.83
N ASP A 285 -16.02 -56.97 -13.95
CA ASP A 285 -17.31 -57.20 -13.29
C ASP A 285 -17.25 -56.96 -11.78
N GLU A 286 -16.13 -57.31 -11.14
CA GLU A 286 -15.91 -57.09 -9.70
C GLU A 286 -15.90 -55.61 -9.30
N TYR A 287 -15.41 -54.74 -10.18
CA TYR A 287 -15.26 -53.30 -9.91
C TYR A 287 -16.40 -52.46 -10.47
N LYS A 288 -17.34 -53.06 -11.22
CA LYS A 288 -18.40 -52.31 -11.89
C LYS A 288 -19.25 -51.49 -10.91
N ASP A 289 -19.65 -52.08 -9.80
CA ASP A 289 -20.50 -51.39 -8.84
C ASP A 289 -19.76 -50.25 -8.12
N ILE A 290 -18.47 -50.47 -7.78
CA ILE A 290 -17.61 -49.44 -7.17
C ILE A 290 -17.39 -48.27 -8.14
N VAL A 291 -17.17 -48.56 -9.43
CA VAL A 291 -17.02 -47.52 -10.46
C VAL A 291 -18.31 -46.73 -10.64
N ARG A 292 -19.48 -47.38 -10.67
CA ARG A 292 -20.78 -46.68 -10.73
C ARG A 292 -20.98 -45.75 -9.54
N LEU A 293 -20.62 -46.21 -8.33
CA LEU A 293 -20.68 -45.38 -7.12
C LEU A 293 -19.74 -44.18 -7.24
N GLY A 294 -18.49 -44.38 -7.68
CA GLY A 294 -17.52 -43.30 -7.89
C GLY A 294 -17.98 -42.27 -8.92
N VAL A 295 -18.49 -42.72 -10.07
CA VAL A 295 -19.05 -41.85 -11.12
C VAL A 295 -20.25 -41.06 -10.57
N GLY A 296 -21.17 -41.73 -9.89
CA GLY A 296 -22.33 -41.10 -9.27
C GLY A 296 -21.94 -40.02 -8.24
N GLN A 297 -20.91 -40.30 -7.43
CA GLN A 297 -20.38 -39.36 -6.44
C GLN A 297 -19.78 -38.11 -7.12
N VAL A 298 -18.94 -38.29 -8.14
CA VAL A 298 -18.34 -37.18 -8.90
C VAL A 298 -19.43 -36.32 -9.54
N VAL A 299 -20.43 -36.93 -10.18
CA VAL A 299 -21.53 -36.21 -10.85
C VAL A 299 -22.36 -35.40 -9.86
N ARG A 300 -22.67 -35.95 -8.68
CA ARG A 300 -23.36 -35.22 -7.60
C ARG A 300 -22.56 -34.00 -7.15
N ILE A 301 -21.27 -34.18 -6.87
CA ILE A 301 -20.38 -33.09 -6.47
C ILE A 301 -20.30 -32.01 -7.56
N LEU A 302 -20.13 -32.40 -8.82
CA LEU A 302 -20.07 -31.45 -9.94
C LEU A 302 -21.37 -30.66 -10.09
N ASN A 303 -22.53 -31.30 -9.91
CA ASN A 303 -23.82 -30.61 -9.91
C ASN A 303 -23.94 -29.60 -8.76
N ASP A 304 -23.57 -29.99 -7.54
CA ASP A 304 -23.58 -29.10 -6.37
C ASP A 304 -22.65 -27.89 -6.58
N LEU A 305 -21.51 -28.10 -7.26
CA LEU A 305 -20.56 -27.03 -7.59
C LEU A 305 -21.03 -26.12 -8.73
N MET A 306 -21.88 -26.60 -9.64
CA MET A 306 -22.48 -25.78 -10.70
C MET A 306 -23.67 -24.94 -10.21
N GLN A 307 -24.37 -25.40 -9.17
CA GLN A 307 -25.50 -24.70 -8.57
C GLN A 307 -25.09 -23.56 -7.62
N LYS A 308 -23.87 -23.60 -7.08
CA LYS A 308 -23.26 -22.54 -6.27
C LYS A 308 -22.70 -21.40 -7.14
#